data_AF-A0A941MD29-F1
#
_entry.id   AF-A0A941MD29-F1
#
_cell.length_a   1.000
_cell.length_b   1.000
_cell.length_c   1.000
_cell.angle_alpha   90.00
_cell.angle_beta   90.00
_cell.angle_gamma   90.00
#
_symmetry.space_group_name_H-M   'P 1'
#
loop_
_entity.id
_entity.type
_entity.pdbx_description
1 polymer ?
#
loop_
_entity_poly.entity_id
_entity_poly.type
_entity_poly.pdbx_seq_one_letter_code
_entity_poly.pdbx_strand_id
1 'polypeptide(L)'
;IILTAHGQGDDAANQRWLDLLNSLASQMRAIGGDHFRAIKVATWREDWPDKNRLAVAQVRAMVEEAGRDGGRTLIVPARINGRGAADRYLAGLDFGWGHGFVQTPYFAQWFEKEIDQGREALQAKAADDAPAPAADGDHAHMHH
;
A
#
# COMPACT_ATOMS: atom_id res chain seq x y z
N ILE A 1 -4.98 2.67 14.85
CA ILE A 1 -4.17 3.11 13.68
C ILE A 1 -5.10 3.79 12.68
N ILE A 2 -4.66 4.89 12.06
CA ILE A 2 -5.31 5.46 10.87
C ILE A 2 -4.26 5.50 9.75
N LEU A 3 -4.49 4.71 8.70
CA LEU A 3 -3.67 4.70 7.49
C LEU A 3 -4.13 5.83 6.57
N THR A 4 -3.23 6.74 6.20
CA THR A 4 -3.59 7.95 5.45
C THR A 4 -2.85 8.07 4.13
N ALA A 5 -3.54 8.53 3.08
CA ALA A 5 -2.94 8.87 1.80
C ALA A 5 -3.29 10.29 1.36
N HIS A 6 -2.67 10.75 0.28
CA HIS A 6 -2.99 12.03 -0.34
C HIS A 6 -4.46 12.09 -0.79
N GLY A 7 -4.95 11.07 -1.51
CA GLY A 7 -6.29 11.06 -2.09
C GLY A 7 -6.40 11.86 -3.39
N GLN A 8 -7.63 12.04 -3.86
CA GLN A 8 -7.96 12.64 -5.15
C GLN A 8 -9.17 13.58 -5.07
N GLY A 9 -9.29 14.51 -6.02
CA GLY A 9 -10.38 15.48 -6.09
C GLY A 9 -11.69 14.93 -6.59
N ASP A 10 -11.63 13.99 -7.53
CA ASP A 10 -12.79 13.24 -7.99
C ASP A 10 -13.17 12.17 -6.94
N ASP A 11 -14.46 12.00 -6.70
CA ASP A 11 -14.95 11.11 -5.65
C ASP A 11 -14.76 9.63 -6.00
N ALA A 12 -14.96 9.24 -7.26
CA ALA A 12 -14.73 7.86 -7.68
C ALA A 12 -13.23 7.51 -7.66
N ALA A 13 -12.37 8.44 -8.07
CA ALA A 13 -10.92 8.29 -7.96
C ALA A 13 -10.47 8.22 -6.51
N ASN A 14 -11.05 9.04 -5.62
CA ASN A 14 -10.74 8.98 -4.20
C ASN A 14 -11.23 7.67 -3.56
N GLN A 15 -12.36 7.13 -4.01
CA GLN A 15 -12.85 5.84 -3.53
C GLN A 15 -11.87 4.72 -3.87
N ARG A 16 -11.30 4.69 -5.08
CA ARG A 16 -10.25 3.71 -5.44
C ARG A 16 -9.04 3.77 -4.50
N TRP A 17 -8.65 4.97 -4.05
CA TRP A 17 -7.60 5.13 -3.04
C TRP A 17 -8.01 4.56 -1.68
N LEU A 18 -9.24 4.83 -1.23
CA LEU A 18 -9.77 4.27 0.02
C LEU A 18 -9.85 2.75 -0.03
N ASP A 19 -10.25 2.17 -1.16
CA ASP A 19 -10.32 0.71 -1.35
C ASP A 19 -8.92 0.07 -1.28
N LEU A 20 -7.92 0.68 -1.89
CA LEU A 20 -6.52 0.26 -1.76
C LEU A 20 -6.06 0.31 -0.30
N LEU A 21 -6.32 1.42 0.41
CA LEU A 21 -5.96 1.53 1.83
C LEU A 21 -6.70 0.48 2.68
N ASN A 22 -7.95 0.17 2.38
CA ASN A 22 -8.71 -0.86 3.08
C ASN A 22 -8.13 -2.26 2.83
N SER A 23 -7.68 -2.54 1.61
CA SER A 23 -6.95 -3.78 1.31
C SER A 23 -5.65 -3.87 2.14
N LEU A 24 -4.85 -2.80 2.18
CA LEU A 24 -3.65 -2.73 3.03
C LEU A 24 -3.98 -2.91 4.51
N ALA A 25 -5.01 -2.24 5.03
CA ALA A 25 -5.45 -2.39 6.41
C ALA A 25 -5.89 -3.83 6.72
N SER A 26 -6.51 -4.53 5.76
CA SER A 26 -6.91 -5.93 5.92
C SER A 26 -5.68 -6.85 5.99
N GLN A 27 -4.68 -6.62 5.13
CA GLN A 27 -3.40 -7.33 5.19
C GLN A 27 -2.67 -7.07 6.52
N MET A 28 -2.62 -5.81 6.99
CA MET A 28 -2.04 -5.47 8.29
C MET A 28 -2.68 -6.25 9.44
N ARG A 29 -4.01 -6.39 9.44
CA ARG A 29 -4.71 -7.20 10.45
C ARG A 29 -4.31 -8.68 10.36
N ALA A 30 -4.24 -9.23 9.15
CA ALA A 30 -3.91 -10.64 8.93
C ALA A 30 -2.48 -11.03 9.38
N ILE A 31 -1.56 -10.07 9.45
CA ILE A 31 -0.16 -10.29 9.87
C ILE A 31 0.13 -9.88 11.31
N GLY A 32 -0.90 -9.78 12.18
CA GLY A 32 -0.75 -9.47 13.61
C GLY A 32 -1.13 -8.05 14.01
N GLY A 33 -1.78 -7.29 13.12
CA GLY A 33 -2.34 -5.97 13.43
C GLY A 33 -3.63 -6.01 14.26
N ASP A 34 -4.16 -7.20 14.57
CA ASP A 34 -5.33 -7.42 15.42
C ASP A 34 -5.10 -7.06 16.90
N HIS A 35 -3.83 -6.96 17.34
CA HIS A 35 -3.48 -6.38 18.64
C HIS A 35 -3.84 -4.89 18.77
N PHE A 36 -4.08 -4.18 17.65
CA PHE A 36 -4.60 -2.81 17.69
C PHE A 36 -6.13 -2.82 17.75
N ARG A 37 -6.71 -2.00 18.64
CA ARG A 37 -8.18 -1.83 18.79
C ARG A 37 -8.91 -1.63 17.46
N ALA A 38 -8.31 -0.86 16.55
CA ALA A 38 -8.81 -0.66 15.21
C ALA A 38 -7.71 -0.19 14.25
N ILE A 39 -7.86 -0.59 12.99
CA ILE A 39 -7.14 -0.01 11.85
C ILE A 39 -8.20 0.65 10.97
N LYS A 40 -8.18 1.98 10.85
CA LYS A 40 -9.07 2.77 9.98
C LYS A 40 -8.26 3.37 8.83
N VAL A 41 -8.93 3.87 7.81
CA VAL A 41 -8.28 4.48 6.63
C VAL A 41 -8.88 5.84 6.32
N ALA A 42 -8.07 6.73 5.75
CA ALA A 42 -8.53 8.04 5.30
C ALA A 42 -7.64 8.62 4.19
N THR A 43 -8.17 9.62 3.48
CA THR A 43 -7.43 10.42 2.51
C THR A 43 -7.49 11.89 2.89
N TRP A 44 -6.42 12.65 2.72
CA TRP A 44 -6.40 14.07 3.07
C TRP A 44 -7.06 14.98 2.02
N ARG A 45 -7.00 14.61 0.74
CA ARG A 45 -7.48 15.40 -0.41
C ARG A 45 -6.91 16.83 -0.40
N GLU A 46 -5.60 16.96 -0.16
CA GLU A 46 -4.91 18.20 0.24
C GLU A 46 -5.07 19.35 -0.76
N ASP A 47 -5.17 19.04 -2.06
CA ASP A 47 -5.27 20.02 -3.15
C ASP A 47 -6.68 20.55 -3.41
N TRP A 48 -7.71 20.02 -2.73
CA TRP A 48 -9.12 20.35 -2.98
C TRP A 48 -9.76 20.93 -1.71
N PRO A 49 -9.73 22.25 -1.48
CA PRO A 49 -10.07 22.86 -0.18
C PRO A 49 -11.40 22.41 0.43
N ASP A 50 -12.47 22.35 -0.35
CA ASP A 50 -13.79 21.93 0.15
C ASP A 50 -13.81 20.47 0.58
N LYS A 51 -13.15 19.60 -0.19
CA LYS A 51 -13.04 18.17 0.10
C LYS A 51 -12.04 17.91 1.23
N ASN A 52 -10.94 18.65 1.26
CA ASN A 52 -9.93 18.61 2.32
C ASN A 52 -10.57 18.94 3.67
N ARG A 53 -11.39 20.00 3.75
CA ARG A 53 -12.08 20.37 4.98
C ARG A 53 -12.94 19.24 5.54
N LEU A 54 -13.71 18.57 4.68
CA LEU A 54 -14.55 17.43 5.06
C LEU A 54 -13.70 16.23 5.49
N ALA A 55 -12.66 15.92 4.73
CA ALA A 55 -11.73 14.82 5.04
C ALA A 55 -11.01 15.05 6.37
N VAL A 56 -10.50 16.26 6.62
CA VAL A 56 -9.84 16.62 7.88
C VAL A 56 -10.81 16.50 9.05
N ALA A 57 -12.03 17.02 8.92
CA ALA A 57 -13.05 16.88 9.96
C ALA A 57 -13.33 15.40 10.29
N GLN A 58 -13.41 14.54 9.27
CA GLN A 58 -13.60 13.11 9.46
C GLN A 58 -12.42 12.47 10.20
N VAL A 59 -11.17 12.78 9.85
CA VAL A 59 -10.00 12.22 10.53
C VAL A 59 -9.89 12.73 11.97
N ARG A 60 -10.19 14.01 12.21
CA ARG A 60 -10.22 14.57 13.58
C ARG A 60 -11.23 13.82 14.46
N ALA A 61 -12.44 13.57 13.95
CA ALA A 61 -13.44 12.78 14.66
C ALA A 61 -12.95 11.36 14.99
N MET A 62 -12.23 10.71 14.06
CA MET A 62 -11.63 9.38 14.32
C MET A 62 -10.56 9.43 15.43
N VAL A 63 -9.73 10.48 15.45
CA VAL A 63 -8.69 10.66 16.47
C VAL A 63 -9.31 10.88 17.85
N GLU A 64 -10.29 11.78 17.94
CA GLU A 64 -11.02 12.06 19.18
C GLU A 64 -11.76 10.82 19.71
N GLU A 65 -12.43 10.08 18.83
CA GLU A 65 -13.09 8.82 19.18
C GLU A 65 -12.09 7.80 19.72
N ALA A 66 -10.94 7.64 19.05
CA ALA A 66 -9.90 6.72 19.48
C ALA A 66 -9.18 7.15 20.77
N GLY A 67 -9.18 8.44 21.09
CA GLY A 67 -8.65 8.99 22.34
C GLY A 67 -9.51 8.71 23.57
N ARG A 68 -10.74 8.24 23.39
CA ARG A 68 -11.62 7.86 24.51
C ARG A 68 -11.09 6.62 25.23
N ASP A 69 -11.43 6.51 26.51
CA ASP A 69 -11.07 5.38 27.38
C ASP A 69 -9.56 5.12 27.42
N GLY A 70 -8.77 6.20 27.43
CA GLY A 70 -7.30 6.14 27.47
C GLY A 70 -6.65 5.60 26.19
N GLY A 71 -7.39 5.52 25.09
CA GLY A 71 -6.83 5.10 23.80
C GLY A 71 -5.94 6.17 23.17
N ARG A 72 -5.18 5.77 22.14
CA ARG A 72 -4.30 6.67 21.40
C ARG A 72 -4.31 6.35 19.92
N THR A 73 -4.28 7.39 19.09
CA THR A 73 -4.17 7.22 17.64
C THR A 73 -2.71 7.19 17.20
N LEU A 74 -2.39 6.26 16.28
CA LEU A 74 -1.19 6.32 15.46
C LEU A 74 -1.58 6.65 14.01
N ILE A 75 -1.05 7.74 13.46
CA ILE A 75 -1.18 8.11 12.05
C ILE A 75 -0.04 7.45 11.28
N VAL A 76 -0.39 6.64 10.29
CA VAL A 76 0.57 5.95 9.43
C VAL A 76 0.37 6.47 8.00
N PRO A 77 1.33 7.19 7.42
CA PRO A 77 1.22 7.65 6.04
C PRO A 77 1.53 6.50 5.08
N ALA A 78 0.54 6.11 4.27
CA ALA A 78 0.72 5.26 3.09
C ALA A 78 1.32 6.10 1.95
N ARG A 79 2.53 6.63 2.20
CA ARG A 79 3.30 7.42 1.25
C ARG A 79 4.71 6.84 1.15
N ILE A 80 5.28 6.96 -0.03
CA ILE A 80 6.69 6.60 -0.28
C ILE A 80 7.57 7.55 0.53
N ASN A 81 7.41 8.86 0.33
CA ASN A 81 8.17 9.88 1.04
C ASN A 81 7.26 10.89 1.76
N GLY A 82 7.77 11.45 2.86
CA GLY A 82 7.11 12.47 3.68
C GLY A 82 6.01 11.94 4.59
N ARG A 83 5.76 12.67 5.68
CA ARG A 83 4.71 12.32 6.67
C ARG A 83 3.33 12.87 6.32
N GLY A 84 3.24 13.80 5.36
CA GLY A 84 2.02 14.54 5.04
C GLY A 84 1.74 15.66 6.06
N ALA A 85 0.56 16.26 5.99
CA ALA A 85 0.23 17.46 6.78
C ALA A 85 -0.56 17.16 8.08
N ALA A 86 -0.43 15.96 8.65
CA ALA A 86 -1.24 15.58 9.82
C ALA A 86 -0.97 16.49 11.04
N ASP A 87 0.27 16.93 11.28
CA ASP A 87 0.59 17.86 12.38
C ASP A 87 -0.20 19.18 12.27
N ARG A 88 -0.41 19.67 11.04
CA ARG A 88 -1.23 20.86 10.77
C ARG A 88 -2.72 20.56 10.93
N TYR A 89 -3.21 19.47 10.33
CA TYR A 89 -4.64 19.14 10.30
C TYR A 89 -5.20 18.66 11.64
N LEU A 90 -4.36 18.01 12.44
CA LEU A 90 -4.71 17.44 13.75
C LEU A 90 -4.18 18.28 14.90
N ALA A 91 -3.83 19.55 14.65
CA ALA A 91 -3.39 20.47 15.68
C ALA A 91 -4.39 20.47 16.86
N GLY A 92 -3.83 20.38 18.07
CA GLY A 92 -4.57 20.30 19.33
C GLY A 92 -5.08 18.89 19.71
N LEU A 93 -4.83 17.86 18.90
CA LEU A 93 -5.19 16.47 19.22
C LEU A 93 -3.94 15.65 19.58
N ASP A 94 -4.08 14.69 20.49
CA ASP A 94 -3.02 13.72 20.78
C ASP A 94 -3.03 12.58 19.75
N PHE A 95 -1.92 12.44 19.04
CA PHE A 95 -1.64 11.29 18.20
C PHE A 95 -0.12 11.04 18.16
N GLY A 96 0.25 9.81 17.79
CA GLY A 96 1.62 9.43 17.48
C GLY A 96 1.81 9.19 15.98
N TRP A 97 3.06 9.25 15.54
CA TRP A 97 3.45 8.89 14.18
C TRP A 97 3.84 7.42 14.09
N GLY A 98 3.34 6.74 13.05
CA GLY A 98 4.03 5.58 12.50
C GLY A 98 5.05 6.01 11.44
N HIS A 99 5.92 5.09 11.05
CA HIS A 99 6.87 5.30 9.97
C HIS A 99 6.20 5.10 8.61
N GLY A 100 6.58 5.92 7.62
CA GLY A 100 6.20 5.71 6.23
C GLY A 100 6.95 4.53 5.60
N PHE A 101 6.53 4.10 4.41
CA PHE A 101 6.96 2.84 3.80
C PHE A 101 8.49 2.77 3.56
N VAL A 102 9.07 3.80 2.95
CA VAL A 102 10.51 3.86 2.60
C VAL A 102 11.42 3.96 3.83
N GLN A 103 10.89 4.41 4.97
CA GLN A 103 11.69 4.58 6.19
C GLN A 103 11.93 3.27 6.95
N THR A 104 11.56 2.14 6.33
CA THR A 104 11.72 0.80 6.89
C THR A 104 12.63 -0.05 6.00
N PRO A 105 13.45 -0.95 6.58
CA PRO A 105 14.26 -1.88 5.80
C PRO A 105 13.40 -2.84 4.95
N TYR A 106 12.12 -3.01 5.32
CA TYR A 106 11.15 -3.82 4.59
C TYR A 106 10.87 -3.29 3.19
N PHE A 107 11.04 -1.99 2.92
CA PHE A 107 10.86 -1.45 1.57
C PHE A 107 11.88 -2.02 0.59
N ALA A 108 13.16 -2.03 0.98
CA ALA A 108 14.23 -2.58 0.14
C ALA A 108 14.01 -4.08 -0.10
N GLN A 109 13.68 -4.83 0.96
CA GLN A 109 13.39 -6.27 0.86
C GLN A 109 12.18 -6.57 -0.04
N TRP A 110 11.12 -5.77 0.08
CA TRP A 110 9.96 -5.90 -0.80
C TRP A 110 10.35 -5.59 -2.24
N PHE A 111 11.10 -4.51 -2.49
CA PHE A 111 11.52 -4.13 -3.83
C PHE A 111 12.43 -5.18 -4.49
N GLU A 112 13.37 -5.76 -3.74
CA GLU A 112 14.19 -6.90 -4.19
C GLU A 112 13.32 -8.09 -4.59
N LYS A 113 12.30 -8.42 -3.79
CA LYS A 113 11.36 -9.50 -4.09
C LYS A 113 10.55 -9.23 -5.37
N GLU A 114 10.09 -8.00 -5.60
CA GLU A 114 9.37 -7.65 -6.83
C GLU A 114 10.28 -7.76 -8.07
N ILE A 115 11.58 -7.42 -7.95
CA ILE A 115 12.57 -7.64 -9.03
C ILE A 115 12.70 -9.13 -9.34
N ASP A 116 12.85 -9.97 -8.33
CA ASP A 116 12.99 -11.41 -8.51
C ASP A 116 11.74 -12.03 -9.16
N GLN A 117 10.54 -11.64 -8.71
CA GLN A 117 9.29 -12.08 -9.32
C GLN A 117 9.17 -11.65 -10.78
N GLY A 118 9.58 -10.41 -11.11
CA GLY A 118 9.61 -9.93 -12.49
C GLY A 118 10.57 -10.73 -13.36
N ARG A 119 11.75 -11.08 -12.84
CA ARG A 119 12.74 -11.92 -13.55
C ARG A 119 12.19 -13.31 -13.82
N GLU A 120 11.58 -13.96 -12.84
CA GLU A 120 10.96 -15.28 -12.98
C GLU A 120 9.85 -15.26 -14.04
N ALA A 121 8.98 -14.25 -14.02
CA ALA A 121 7.90 -14.11 -15.00
C ALA A 121 8.43 -13.94 -16.44
N LEU A 122 9.50 -13.17 -16.63
CA LEU A 122 10.14 -13.00 -17.94
C LEU A 122 10.82 -14.27 -18.43
N GLN A 123 11.47 -15.03 -17.53
CA GLN A 123 12.10 -16.30 -17.88
C GLN A 123 11.08 -17.37 -18.25
N ALA A 124 9.99 -17.48 -17.48
CA ALA A 124 8.88 -18.38 -17.79
C ALA A 124 8.28 -18.06 -19.17
N LYS A 125 8.03 -16.77 -19.45
CA LYS A 125 7.54 -16.33 -20.76
C LYS A 125 8.51 -16.69 -21.90
N ALA A 126 9.82 -16.49 -21.71
CA ALA A 126 10.82 -16.84 -22.72
C ALA A 126 10.91 -18.36 -22.97
N ALA A 127 10.65 -19.19 -21.96
CA ALA A 127 10.59 -20.64 -22.10
C ALA A 127 9.32 -21.08 -22.86
N ASP A 128 8.18 -20.46 -22.61
CA ASP A 128 6.93 -20.71 -23.36
C ASP A 128 7.02 -20.28 -24.82
N ASP A 129 7.75 -19.19 -25.10
CA ASP A 129 7.94 -18.65 -26.45
C ASP A 129 9.08 -19.38 -27.23
N ALA A 130 9.79 -20.34 -26.61
CA ALA A 130 10.90 -21.04 -27.24
C ALA A 130 10.41 -22.07 -28.29
N PRO A 131 10.98 -22.09 -29.51
CA PRO A 131 10.60 -23.08 -30.52
C PRO A 131 10.93 -24.49 -30.03
N ALA A 132 10.03 -25.44 -30.28
CA ALA A 132 10.23 -26.84 -29.95
C ALA A 132 11.57 -27.34 -30.55
N PRO A 133 12.34 -28.15 -29.81
CA PRO A 133 13.59 -28.68 -30.34
C PRO A 133 13.31 -29.41 -31.65
N ALA A 134 14.09 -29.09 -32.69
CA ALA A 134 14.02 -29.79 -33.96
C ALA A 134 14.20 -31.29 -33.68
N ALA A 135 13.23 -32.10 -34.08
CA ALA A 135 13.36 -33.54 -34.01
C ALA A 135 14.60 -33.91 -34.84
N ASP A 136 15.63 -34.44 -34.17
CA ASP A 136 16.79 -35.01 -34.84
C ASP A 136 16.29 -36.10 -35.78
N GLY A 137 16.28 -35.76 -37.07
CA GLY A 137 16.00 -36.68 -38.16
C GLY A 137 17.13 -37.68 -38.21
N ASP A 138 16.85 -38.87 -37.68
CA ASP A 138 17.68 -40.06 -37.74
C ASP A 138 18.03 -40.36 -39.21
N HIS A 139 19.18 -39.87 -39.68
CA HIS A 139 19.74 -40.23 -40.97
C HIS A 139 20.31 -41.64 -40.85
N ALA A 140 19.42 -42.63 -40.92
CA ALA A 140 19.79 -44.02 -41.16
C ALA A 140 20.47 -44.12 -42.54
N HIS A 141 21.80 -44.18 -42.53
CA HIS A 141 22.59 -44.73 -43.63
C HIS A 141 22.16 -46.18 -43.88
N MET A 142 21.45 -46.42 -44.98
CA MET A 142 21.35 -47.75 -45.58
C MET A 142 22.05 -47.75 -46.92
N HIS A 143 23.16 -48.49 -46.94
CA HIS A 143 23.82 -49.00 -48.13
C HIS A 143 22.81 -49.73 -49.03
N HIS A 144 22.93 -49.54 -50.34
CA HIS A 144 23.17 -50.61 -51.34
C HIS A 144 23.32 -50.00 -52.73
#